data_AF-A0A8X6RT60-F1
#
_entry.id   AF-A0A8X6RT60-F1
#
_cell.length_a   1.000
_cell.length_b   1.000
_cell.length_c   1.000
_cell.angle_alpha   90.00
_cell.angle_beta   90.00
_cell.angle_gamma   90.00
#
_symmetry.space_group_name_H-M   'P 1'
#
loop_
_entity.id
_entity.type
_entity.pdbx_description
1 polymer ?
#
loop_
_entity_poly.entity_id
_entity_poly.type
_entity_poly.pdbx_seq_one_letter_code
_entity_poly.pdbx_strand_id
1 'polypeptide(L)'
;MLTGYVVDFEVMSKVCRHCSVAKNKLGQSSAEFSIWYEGHKSECDINHLGSSTSMEMEAALTLWKRSTSLGFRYITVLSDGDCKAFNYLCEKKCGKAHGSLKEATIKKLTTYYQKAILRNKGDVNAMKTAIYATLLHSISTDAKPQHSKCPAGENSWCFYQSAIANGEKLNHKLNVGTPINEKFLPKILPIYQRLASNELLERCIRCGTQNANESLHSMIWAKCPKEIFK
;
A
#
# COMPACT_ATOMS: atom_id res chain seq x y z
N MET A 1 23.64 -7.43 6.55
CA MET A 1 23.31 -8.88 6.58
C MET A 1 22.00 -9.04 5.81
N LEU A 2 22.07 -9.50 4.55
CA LEU A 2 20.89 -9.81 3.73
C LEU A 2 20.34 -11.13 4.23
N THR A 3 19.14 -11.13 4.83
CA THR A 3 18.60 -12.34 5.44
C THR A 3 17.99 -13.31 4.43
N GLY A 4 17.83 -12.95 3.15
CA GLY A 4 17.60 -13.92 2.06
C GLY A 4 16.39 -14.85 2.19
N TYR A 5 15.46 -14.59 3.11
CA TYR A 5 14.32 -15.47 3.34
C TYR A 5 13.20 -15.20 2.33
N VAL A 6 13.17 -15.97 1.24
CA VAL A 6 12.04 -16.08 0.31
C VAL A 6 11.41 -17.46 0.52
N VAL A 7 10.21 -17.49 1.10
CA VAL A 7 9.44 -18.73 1.34
C VAL A 7 8.75 -19.22 0.05
N ASP A 8 8.40 -18.28 -0.84
CA ASP A 8 7.71 -18.53 -2.10
C ASP A 8 7.90 -17.32 -3.03
N PHE A 9 7.92 -17.54 -4.33
CA PHE A 9 8.04 -16.48 -5.33
C PHE A 9 7.25 -16.81 -6.60
N GLU A 10 6.92 -15.76 -7.33
CA GLU A 10 6.28 -15.85 -8.64
C GLU A 10 6.93 -14.82 -9.55
N VAL A 11 7.49 -15.28 -10.67
CA VAL A 11 8.11 -14.42 -11.68
C VAL A 11 7.10 -14.18 -12.79
N MET A 12 6.71 -12.92 -12.96
CA MET A 12 5.94 -12.49 -14.11
C MET A 12 6.90 -11.82 -15.11
N SER A 13 6.75 -12.12 -16.40
CA SER A 13 7.47 -11.42 -17.45
C SER A 13 6.58 -11.14 -18.67
N LYS A 14 6.83 -9.98 -19.27
CA LYS A 14 6.27 -9.56 -20.57
C LYS A 14 7.26 -9.70 -21.71
N VAL A 15 8.53 -10.01 -21.37
CA VAL A 15 9.64 -10.02 -22.31
C VAL A 15 10.37 -11.34 -22.18
N CYS A 16 10.56 -11.99 -23.30
CA CYS A 16 11.50 -13.09 -23.42
C CYS A 16 12.63 -12.65 -24.35
N ARG A 17 13.88 -12.83 -23.91
CA ARG A 17 15.05 -12.43 -24.69
C ARG A 17 15.19 -13.28 -25.95
N HIS A 18 14.89 -14.57 -25.87
CA HIS A 18 14.89 -15.48 -27.02
C HIS A 18 13.86 -15.03 -28.06
N CYS A 19 12.63 -14.73 -27.64
CA CYS A 19 11.62 -14.15 -28.52
C CYS A 19 12.09 -12.86 -29.20
N SER A 20 12.72 -11.95 -28.44
CA SER A 20 13.21 -10.67 -28.99
C SER A 20 14.31 -10.87 -30.04
N VAL A 21 15.27 -11.76 -29.78
CA VAL A 21 16.34 -12.09 -30.73
C VAL A 21 15.79 -12.77 -31.98
N ALA A 22 14.88 -13.74 -31.82
CA ALA A 22 14.27 -14.46 -32.93
C ALA A 22 13.44 -13.53 -33.83
N LYS A 23 12.66 -12.61 -33.25
CA LYS A 23 11.93 -11.58 -34.02
C LYS A 23 12.84 -10.72 -34.88
N ASN A 24 13.99 -10.31 -34.33
CA ASN A 24 14.97 -9.48 -35.05
C ASN A 24 15.70 -10.25 -36.17
N LYS A 25 15.98 -11.55 -35.97
CA LYS A 25 16.72 -12.37 -36.94
C LYS A 25 15.84 -12.96 -38.03
N LEU A 26 14.66 -13.45 -37.68
CA LEU A 26 13.76 -14.21 -38.56
C LEU A 26 12.66 -13.33 -39.16
N GLY A 27 12.40 -12.15 -38.57
CA GLY A 27 11.26 -11.30 -38.92
C GLY A 27 9.96 -11.79 -38.26
N GLN A 28 9.30 -10.95 -37.46
CA GLN A 28 8.13 -11.34 -36.65
C GLN A 28 6.96 -11.93 -37.48
N SER A 29 6.83 -11.54 -38.74
CA SER A 29 5.73 -11.98 -39.63
C SER A 29 6.12 -13.14 -40.55
N SER A 30 7.30 -13.75 -40.37
CA SER A 30 7.78 -14.83 -41.23
C SER A 30 7.24 -16.20 -40.81
N ALA A 31 7.20 -17.13 -41.76
CA ALA A 31 6.85 -18.52 -41.50
C ALA A 31 7.90 -19.18 -40.59
N GLU A 32 9.16 -18.81 -40.76
CA GLU A 32 10.31 -19.26 -39.97
C GLU A 32 10.17 -18.87 -38.50
N PHE A 33 9.74 -17.64 -38.20
CA PHE A 33 9.45 -17.23 -36.84
C PHE A 33 8.28 -18.02 -36.24
N SER A 34 7.24 -18.31 -37.03
CA SER A 34 6.07 -19.04 -36.57
C SER A 34 6.41 -20.48 -36.17
N ILE A 35 7.20 -21.17 -37.00
CA ILE A 35 7.70 -22.53 -36.71
C ILE A 35 8.59 -22.53 -35.46
N TRP A 36 9.51 -21.56 -35.38
CA TRP A 36 10.39 -21.42 -34.22
C TRP A 36 9.60 -21.16 -32.93
N TYR A 37 8.60 -20.27 -32.98
CA TYR A 37 7.81 -19.89 -31.81
C TYR A 37 6.98 -21.06 -31.26
N GLU A 38 6.39 -21.89 -32.13
CA GLU A 38 5.68 -23.10 -31.69
C GLU A 38 6.60 -24.06 -30.92
N GLY A 39 7.85 -24.22 -31.34
CA GLY A 39 8.85 -24.99 -30.60
C GLY A 39 9.31 -24.34 -29.30
N HIS A 40 9.39 -23.00 -29.26
CA HIS A 40 9.83 -22.25 -28.08
C HIS A 40 8.74 -22.01 -27.03
N LYS A 41 7.46 -22.22 -27.38
CA LYS A 41 6.31 -21.84 -26.56
C LYS A 41 6.35 -22.38 -25.13
N SER A 42 6.87 -23.59 -24.92
CA SER A 42 7.03 -24.21 -23.59
C SER A 42 8.17 -23.62 -22.75
N GLU A 43 9.11 -22.91 -23.37
CA GLU A 43 10.30 -22.31 -22.75
C GLU A 43 10.24 -20.77 -22.73
N CYS A 44 9.10 -20.19 -23.16
CA CYS A 44 8.94 -18.76 -23.25
C CYS A 44 8.78 -18.13 -21.87
N ASP A 45 9.60 -17.12 -21.57
CA ASP A 45 9.48 -16.37 -20.31
C ASP A 45 8.21 -15.50 -20.26
N ILE A 46 7.59 -15.20 -21.40
CA ILE A 46 6.40 -14.34 -21.45
C ILE A 46 5.20 -15.10 -20.90
N ASN A 47 4.78 -14.75 -19.69
CA ASN A 47 3.62 -15.32 -19.02
C ASN A 47 2.56 -14.27 -18.64
N HIS A 48 2.78 -13.00 -18.98
CA HIS A 48 1.83 -11.91 -18.73
C HIS A 48 1.63 -11.03 -19.97
N LEU A 49 0.37 -10.78 -20.32
CA LEU A 49 -0.02 -9.96 -21.47
C LEU A 49 -0.51 -8.54 -21.07
N GLY A 50 -0.69 -8.29 -19.77
CA GLY A 50 -1.22 -7.03 -19.25
C GLY A 50 -0.20 -5.90 -19.11
N SER A 51 -0.55 -4.86 -18.35
CA SER A 51 0.39 -3.78 -18.02
C SER A 51 1.47 -4.29 -17.06
N SER A 52 2.62 -3.61 -17.00
CA SER A 52 3.69 -3.97 -16.06
C SER A 52 3.20 -3.89 -14.61
N THR A 53 2.35 -2.91 -14.30
CA THR A 53 1.69 -2.78 -12.99
C THR A 53 0.79 -3.97 -12.66
N SER A 54 0.12 -4.61 -13.63
CA SER A 54 -0.72 -5.76 -13.32
C SER A 54 0.05 -7.06 -13.11
N MET A 55 1.35 -7.09 -13.42
CA MET A 55 2.21 -8.26 -13.16
C MET A 55 2.33 -8.53 -11.66
N GLU A 56 2.55 -7.49 -10.85
CA GLU A 56 2.62 -7.62 -9.39
C GLU A 56 1.31 -8.11 -8.79
N MET A 57 0.18 -7.64 -9.33
CA MET A 57 -1.14 -8.03 -8.86
C MET A 57 -1.44 -9.51 -9.14
N GLU A 58 -1.13 -9.98 -10.35
CA GLU A 58 -1.33 -11.37 -10.74
C GLU A 58 -0.33 -12.30 -10.05
N ALA A 59 0.91 -11.86 -9.83
CA ALA A 59 1.90 -12.59 -9.05
C ALA A 59 1.42 -12.80 -7.59
N ALA A 60 0.97 -11.72 -6.94
CA ALA A 60 0.43 -11.79 -5.58
C ALA A 60 -0.81 -12.69 -5.49
N LEU A 61 -1.70 -12.63 -6.48
CA LEU A 61 -2.88 -13.50 -6.55
C LEU A 61 -2.49 -14.98 -6.69
N THR A 62 -1.46 -15.26 -7.50
CA THR A 62 -0.96 -16.63 -7.73
C THR A 62 -0.34 -17.20 -6.45
N LEU A 63 0.51 -16.44 -5.78
CA LEU A 63 1.08 -16.80 -4.48
C LEU A 63 -0.01 -17.07 -3.43
N TRP A 64 -1.03 -16.21 -3.38
CA TRP A 64 -2.16 -16.40 -2.47
C TRP A 64 -2.91 -17.69 -2.74
N LYS A 65 -3.30 -17.94 -4.00
CA LYS A 65 -3.98 -19.17 -4.41
C LYS A 65 -3.16 -20.41 -4.02
N ARG A 66 -1.86 -20.39 -4.32
CA ARG A 66 -0.91 -21.46 -3.98
C ARG A 66 -0.87 -21.72 -2.47
N SER A 67 -0.78 -20.67 -1.64
CA SER A 67 -0.82 -20.84 -0.19
C SER A 67 -2.11 -21.53 0.28
N THR A 68 -3.27 -21.08 -0.24
CA THR A 68 -4.56 -21.64 0.17
C THR A 68 -4.73 -23.10 -0.24
N SER A 69 -4.20 -23.51 -1.40
CA SER A 69 -4.21 -24.93 -1.80
C SER A 69 -3.30 -25.80 -0.93
N LEU A 70 -2.28 -25.22 -0.30
CA LEU A 70 -1.37 -25.92 0.61
C LEU A 70 -1.86 -25.93 2.07
N GLY A 71 -3.06 -25.42 2.35
CA GLY A 71 -3.66 -25.45 3.68
C GLY A 71 -3.19 -24.34 4.63
N PHE A 72 -2.46 -23.34 4.15
CA PHE A 72 -2.07 -22.16 4.93
C PHE A 72 -2.35 -20.86 4.15
N ARG A 73 -2.04 -19.70 4.73
CA ARG A 73 -2.26 -18.40 4.09
C ARG A 73 -1.12 -17.45 4.40
N TYR A 74 -0.58 -16.83 3.35
CA TYR A 74 0.33 -15.70 3.52
C TYR A 74 -0.41 -14.51 4.11
N ILE A 75 0.04 -14.03 5.27
CA ILE A 75 -0.58 -12.88 5.96
C ILE A 75 0.16 -11.56 5.68
N THR A 76 1.33 -11.62 5.06
CA THR A 76 2.17 -10.45 4.76
C THR A 76 2.90 -10.70 3.44
N VAL A 77 2.85 -9.72 2.55
CA VAL A 77 3.57 -9.70 1.27
C VAL A 77 4.47 -8.47 1.29
N LEU A 78 5.76 -8.67 1.01
CA LEU A 78 6.72 -7.59 0.83
C LEU A 78 6.83 -7.30 -0.67
N SER A 79 6.33 -6.14 -1.09
CA SER A 79 6.49 -5.63 -2.46
C SER A 79 7.14 -4.25 -2.43
N ASP A 80 7.52 -3.74 -3.60
CA ASP A 80 8.26 -2.49 -3.81
C ASP A 80 7.46 -1.20 -3.52
N GLY A 81 6.25 -1.31 -2.95
CA GLY A 81 5.55 -0.18 -2.32
C GLY A 81 4.40 0.42 -3.12
N ASP A 82 4.07 -0.17 -4.27
CA ASP A 82 2.86 0.10 -5.04
C ASP A 82 1.63 -0.54 -4.32
N CYS A 83 0.63 0.26 -3.93
CA CYS A 83 -0.54 -0.21 -3.18
C CYS A 83 -1.67 -0.77 -4.07
N LYS A 84 -1.44 -0.97 -5.39
CA LYS A 84 -2.49 -1.40 -6.33
C LYS A 84 -2.78 -2.89 -6.23
N ALA A 85 -1.79 -3.72 -5.92
CA ALA A 85 -1.98 -5.15 -5.65
C ALA A 85 -2.92 -5.39 -4.47
N PHE A 86 -2.80 -4.59 -3.41
CA PHE A 86 -3.72 -4.62 -2.27
C PHE A 86 -5.14 -4.22 -2.68
N ASN A 87 -5.28 -3.13 -3.45
CA ASN A 87 -6.57 -2.66 -3.94
C ASN A 87 -7.26 -3.68 -4.85
N TYR A 88 -6.55 -4.37 -5.75
CA TYR A 88 -7.12 -5.41 -6.63
C TYR A 88 -7.66 -6.62 -5.85
N LEU A 89 -6.91 -7.07 -4.83
CA LEU A 89 -7.37 -8.14 -3.92
C LEU A 89 -8.58 -7.70 -3.10
N CYS A 90 -8.63 -6.43 -2.68
CA CYS A 90 -9.79 -5.85 -2.06
C CYS A 90 -10.96 -5.70 -3.04
N GLU A 91 -10.77 -5.28 -4.29
CA GLU A 91 -11.86 -5.09 -5.26
C GLU A 91 -12.52 -6.40 -5.70
N LYS A 92 -11.75 -7.49 -5.86
CA LYS A 92 -12.33 -8.80 -6.17
C LYS A 92 -13.11 -9.44 -5.01
N LYS A 93 -13.06 -8.88 -3.79
CA LYS A 93 -13.73 -9.47 -2.59
C LYS A 93 -14.48 -8.50 -1.66
N CYS A 94 -14.26 -7.19 -1.75
CA CYS A 94 -14.86 -6.15 -0.92
C CYS A 94 -15.51 -5.11 -1.85
N GLY A 95 -16.85 -5.17 -1.95
CA GLY A 95 -17.63 -4.40 -2.91
C GLY A 95 -17.44 -2.87 -2.86
N LYS A 96 -17.76 -2.23 -3.98
CA LYS A 96 -17.75 -0.77 -4.24
C LYS A 96 -18.86 -0.02 -3.48
N ALA A 97 -18.97 -0.18 -2.16
CA ALA A 97 -19.96 0.50 -1.35
C ALA A 97 -19.48 1.91 -0.90
N HIS A 98 -20.42 2.79 -0.58
CA HIS A 98 -20.13 4.05 0.10
C HIS A 98 -19.41 3.77 1.44
N GLY A 99 -18.26 4.40 1.62
CA GLY A 99 -17.37 4.19 2.76
C GLY A 99 -16.43 2.98 2.66
N SER A 100 -16.30 2.36 1.47
CA SER A 100 -15.19 1.44 1.17
C SER A 100 -13.84 2.18 1.16
N LEU A 101 -12.76 1.47 1.53
CA LEU A 101 -11.39 1.97 1.50
C LEU A 101 -10.94 2.21 0.04
N LYS A 102 -11.15 3.42 -0.47
CA LYS A 102 -10.63 3.85 -1.77
C LYS A 102 -9.19 4.35 -1.61
N GLU A 103 -8.43 4.37 -2.71
CA GLU A 103 -7.04 4.89 -2.72
C GLU A 103 -6.92 6.30 -2.10
N ALA A 104 -7.84 7.21 -2.43
CA ALA A 104 -7.88 8.54 -1.85
C ALA A 104 -8.06 8.53 -0.31
N THR A 105 -8.89 7.61 0.20
CA THR A 105 -9.07 7.40 1.64
C THR A 105 -7.78 6.90 2.27
N ILE A 106 -7.12 5.91 1.65
CA ILE A 106 -5.85 5.36 2.15
C ILE A 106 -4.77 6.43 2.21
N LYS A 107 -4.57 7.21 1.13
CA LYS A 107 -3.60 8.32 1.11
C LYS A 107 -3.84 9.33 2.24
N LYS A 108 -5.11 9.66 2.49
CA LYS A 108 -5.49 10.58 3.57
C LYS A 108 -5.20 10.01 4.95
N LEU A 109 -5.53 8.74 5.21
CA LEU A 109 -5.22 8.07 6.48
C LEU A 109 -3.70 8.00 6.73
N THR A 110 -2.91 7.71 5.69
CA THR A 110 -1.44 7.74 5.77
C THR A 110 -0.92 9.12 6.14
N THR A 111 -1.47 10.18 5.52
CA THR A 111 -1.11 11.57 5.80
C THR A 111 -1.46 11.95 7.24
N TYR A 112 -2.63 11.53 7.72
CA TYR A 112 -3.07 11.74 9.10
C TYR A 112 -2.19 11.02 10.11
N TYR A 113 -1.80 9.77 9.83
CA TYR A 113 -0.86 9.02 10.66
C TYR A 113 0.50 9.73 10.77
N GLN A 114 1.06 10.16 9.64
CA GLN A 114 2.32 10.91 9.63
C GLN A 114 2.24 12.19 10.47
N LYS A 115 1.16 12.97 10.30
CA LYS A 115 0.93 14.20 11.09
C LYS A 115 0.74 13.89 12.59
N ALA A 116 0.09 12.79 12.94
CA ALA A 116 -0.09 12.37 14.33
C ALA A 116 1.25 12.08 15.01
N ILE A 117 2.20 11.45 14.31
CA ILE A 117 3.57 11.24 14.82
C ILE A 117 4.32 12.57 14.93
N LEU A 118 4.37 13.35 13.84
CA LEU A 118 5.20 14.56 13.78
C LEU A 118 4.78 15.64 14.79
N ARG A 119 3.47 15.81 15.02
CA ARG A 119 2.94 16.83 15.94
C ARG A 119 3.07 16.45 17.41
N ASN A 120 3.28 15.18 17.71
CA ASN A 120 3.39 14.66 19.08
C ASN A 120 4.78 14.07 19.33
N LYS A 121 5.80 14.62 18.66
CA LYS A 121 7.20 14.16 18.78
C LYS A 121 7.63 14.17 20.25
N GLY A 122 8.26 13.08 20.69
CA GLY A 122 8.71 12.92 22.08
C GLY A 122 7.66 12.35 23.03
N ASP A 123 6.38 12.24 22.64
CA ASP A 123 5.31 11.72 23.49
C ASP A 123 4.53 10.59 22.80
N VAL A 124 4.87 9.36 23.17
CA VAL A 124 4.24 8.14 22.63
C VAL A 124 2.74 8.07 22.96
N ASN A 125 2.31 8.53 24.14
CA ASN A 125 0.90 8.47 24.54
C ASN A 125 0.06 9.49 23.77
N ALA A 126 0.60 10.68 23.53
CA ALA A 126 -0.02 11.67 22.68
C ALA A 126 -0.08 11.20 21.21
N MET A 127 0.97 10.53 20.70
CA MET A 127 0.94 9.88 19.39
C MET A 127 -0.20 8.86 19.28
N LYS A 128 -0.31 7.93 20.24
CA LYS A 128 -1.40 6.93 20.25
C LYS A 128 -2.78 7.59 20.23
N THR A 129 -2.96 8.59 21.08
CA THR A 129 -4.24 9.32 21.18
C THR A 129 -4.58 9.97 19.85
N ALA A 130 -3.62 10.63 19.22
CA ALA A 130 -3.80 11.26 17.91
C ALA A 130 -4.04 10.23 16.80
N ILE A 131 -3.37 9.08 16.81
CA ILE A 131 -3.59 7.99 15.83
C ILE A 131 -5.02 7.45 15.95
N TYR A 132 -5.53 7.19 17.15
CA TYR A 132 -6.92 6.76 17.30
C TYR A 132 -7.93 7.86 16.95
N ALA A 133 -7.59 9.12 17.21
CA ALA A 133 -8.44 10.25 16.83
C ALA A 133 -8.69 10.29 15.31
N THR A 134 -7.72 9.93 14.47
CA THR A 134 -7.89 9.96 13.01
C THR A 134 -8.85 8.88 12.51
N LEU A 135 -8.85 7.69 13.14
CA LEU A 135 -9.82 6.63 12.84
C LEU A 135 -11.23 7.03 13.27
N LEU A 136 -11.37 7.49 14.51
CA LEU A 136 -12.66 7.93 15.08
C LEU A 136 -13.24 9.09 14.27
N HIS A 137 -12.41 10.08 13.92
CA HIS A 137 -12.79 11.18 13.04
C HIS A 137 -13.33 10.68 11.69
N SER A 138 -12.71 9.64 11.12
CA SER A 138 -13.06 9.11 9.79
C SER A 138 -14.36 8.29 9.79
N ILE A 139 -14.79 7.76 10.93
CA ILE A 139 -16.09 7.05 11.07
C ILE A 139 -17.21 7.96 11.62
N SER A 140 -16.87 9.19 12.00
CA SER A 140 -17.78 10.14 12.64
C SER A 140 -18.89 10.59 11.70
N THR A 141 -20.08 10.79 12.24
CA THR A 141 -21.26 11.33 11.51
C THR A 141 -21.97 12.38 12.36
N ASP A 142 -22.87 13.15 11.75
CA ASP A 142 -23.71 14.10 12.50
C ASP A 142 -24.57 13.41 13.56
N ALA A 143 -25.05 12.18 13.27
CA ALA A 143 -25.84 11.38 14.22
C ALA A 143 -24.99 10.70 15.31
N LYS A 144 -23.72 10.40 15.02
CA LYS A 144 -22.78 9.74 15.94
C LYS A 144 -21.42 10.44 15.87
N PRO A 145 -21.26 11.60 16.53
CA PRO A 145 -20.02 12.35 16.52
C PRO A 145 -18.94 11.64 17.35
N GLN A 146 -17.74 11.47 16.78
CA GLN A 146 -16.63 10.69 17.36
C GLN A 146 -15.35 11.54 17.47
N HIS A 147 -15.48 12.76 17.97
CA HIS A 147 -14.38 13.74 18.02
C HIS A 147 -13.73 13.92 19.40
N SER A 148 -14.08 13.08 20.37
CA SER A 148 -13.62 13.19 21.76
C SER A 148 -12.09 13.09 21.93
N LYS A 149 -11.40 12.41 21.00
CA LYS A 149 -9.92 12.31 21.00
C LYS A 149 -9.25 13.38 20.14
N CYS A 150 -10.01 14.23 19.46
CA CYS A 150 -9.45 15.32 18.67
C CYS A 150 -9.07 16.50 19.58
N PRO A 151 -7.97 17.21 19.27
CA PRO A 151 -7.57 18.39 20.05
C PRO A 151 -8.69 19.44 20.01
N ALA A 152 -8.96 20.10 21.14
CA ALA A 152 -9.92 21.19 21.25
C ALA A 152 -9.31 22.53 20.81
N GLY A 153 -10.17 23.52 20.57
CA GLY A 153 -9.78 24.91 20.29
C GLY A 153 -9.88 25.32 18.83
N GLU A 154 -9.83 26.63 18.60
CA GLU A 154 -10.05 27.27 17.30
C GLU A 154 -9.07 26.77 16.23
N ASN A 155 -7.81 26.54 16.63
CA ASN A 155 -6.73 26.05 15.76
C ASN A 155 -6.69 24.51 15.63
N SER A 156 -7.75 23.81 16.05
CA SER A 156 -7.82 22.36 15.90
C SER A 156 -7.83 21.97 14.43
N TRP A 157 -7.06 20.95 14.08
CA TRP A 157 -7.15 20.34 12.74
C TRP A 157 -8.49 19.63 12.52
N CYS A 158 -9.22 19.34 13.59
CA CYS A 158 -10.52 18.71 13.54
C CYS A 158 -11.60 19.79 13.32
N PHE A 159 -12.26 19.74 12.17
CA PHE A 159 -13.33 20.71 11.82
C PHE A 159 -14.40 20.79 12.91
N TYR A 160 -14.73 19.67 13.56
CA TYR A 160 -15.78 19.63 14.58
C TYR A 160 -15.37 20.39 15.85
N GLN A 161 -14.15 20.15 16.33
CA GLN A 161 -13.64 20.83 17.52
C GLN A 161 -13.36 22.31 17.27
N SER A 162 -12.87 22.64 16.07
CA SER A 162 -12.65 24.03 15.66
C SER A 162 -13.98 24.77 15.51
N ALA A 163 -14.99 24.17 14.87
CA ALA A 163 -16.31 24.77 14.71
C ALA A 163 -17.01 25.00 16.06
N ILE A 164 -16.90 24.06 17.02
CA ILE A 164 -17.42 24.27 18.38
C ILE A 164 -16.74 25.47 19.04
N ALA A 165 -15.42 25.58 18.93
CA ALA A 165 -14.68 26.69 19.53
C ALA A 165 -15.04 28.05 18.90
N ASN A 166 -15.29 28.09 17.59
CA ASN A 166 -15.64 29.29 16.84
C ASN A 166 -17.16 29.59 16.79
N GLY A 167 -18.02 28.71 17.33
CA GLY A 167 -19.48 28.86 17.24
C GLY A 167 -20.05 28.63 15.83
N GLU A 168 -19.38 27.86 14.99
CA GLU A 168 -19.77 27.59 13.60
C GLU A 168 -20.71 26.38 13.46
N LYS A 169 -21.38 26.29 12.30
CA LYS A 169 -22.30 25.18 12.00
C LYS A 169 -21.55 23.88 11.67
N LEU A 170 -21.94 22.80 12.34
CA LEU A 170 -21.39 21.46 12.14
C LEU A 170 -22.01 20.76 10.92
N ASN A 171 -21.17 20.18 10.06
CA ASN A 171 -21.61 19.39 8.91
C ASN A 171 -20.57 18.33 8.52
N HIS A 172 -20.79 17.07 8.94
CA HIS A 172 -19.87 15.97 8.62
C HIS A 172 -19.83 15.63 7.13
N LYS A 173 -20.97 15.77 6.43
CA LYS A 173 -21.10 15.40 5.01
C LYS A 173 -20.16 16.20 4.12
N LEU A 174 -19.97 17.48 4.43
CA LEU A 174 -19.05 18.36 3.70
C LEU A 174 -17.60 18.24 4.18
N ASN A 175 -17.39 18.05 5.49
CA ASN A 175 -16.07 18.28 6.09
C ASN A 175 -15.23 17.02 6.36
N VAL A 176 -15.84 15.83 6.48
CA VAL A 176 -15.08 14.57 6.67
C VAL A 176 -14.40 14.15 5.36
N GLY A 177 -14.99 14.48 4.20
CA GLY A 177 -14.47 14.27 2.84
C GLY A 177 -14.32 12.80 2.38
N THR A 178 -13.96 11.89 3.28
CA THR A 178 -13.69 10.46 3.00
C THR A 178 -14.15 9.59 4.19
N PRO A 179 -15.47 9.50 4.43
CA PRO A 179 -15.98 8.69 5.54
C PRO A 179 -15.65 7.21 5.35
N ILE A 180 -15.28 6.54 6.43
CA ILE A 180 -15.12 5.08 6.49
C ILE A 180 -16.43 4.50 7.00
N ASN A 181 -16.91 3.44 6.35
CA ASN A 181 -18.10 2.77 6.83
C ASN A 181 -17.82 2.01 8.15
N GLU A 182 -18.65 2.22 9.18
CA GLU A 182 -18.45 1.63 10.52
C GLU A 182 -18.37 0.08 10.47
N LYS A 183 -19.02 -0.58 9.52
CA LYS A 183 -18.88 -2.04 9.28
C LYS A 183 -17.45 -2.49 8.93
N PHE A 184 -16.58 -1.59 8.49
CA PHE A 184 -15.15 -1.88 8.28
C PHE A 184 -14.30 -1.63 9.52
N LEU A 185 -14.84 -0.98 10.56
CA LEU A 185 -14.11 -0.68 11.80
C LEU A 185 -13.51 -1.95 12.45
N PRO A 186 -14.22 -3.07 12.60
CA PRO A 186 -13.63 -4.29 13.19
C PRO A 186 -12.45 -4.84 12.38
N LYS A 187 -12.38 -4.54 11.08
CA LYS A 187 -11.30 -4.99 10.18
C LYS A 187 -10.10 -4.04 10.21
N ILE A 188 -10.33 -2.74 10.41
CA ILE A 188 -9.29 -1.70 10.41
C ILE A 188 -8.70 -1.52 11.81
N LEU A 189 -9.48 -1.73 12.87
CA LEU A 189 -9.04 -1.53 14.25
C LEU A 189 -7.78 -2.33 14.63
N PRO A 190 -7.62 -3.62 14.25
CA PRO A 190 -6.38 -4.35 14.50
C PRO A 190 -5.15 -3.73 13.84
N ILE A 191 -5.31 -3.09 12.68
CA ILE A 191 -4.23 -2.37 12.00
C ILE A 191 -3.85 -1.14 12.82
N TYR A 192 -4.84 -0.36 13.28
CA TYR A 192 -4.59 0.80 14.13
C TYR A 192 -3.98 0.45 15.48
N GLN A 193 -4.36 -0.69 16.08
CA GLN A 193 -3.71 -1.21 17.30
C GLN A 193 -2.23 -1.49 17.08
N ARG A 194 -1.85 -2.08 15.93
CA ARG A 194 -0.45 -2.29 15.57
C ARG A 194 0.29 -0.99 15.27
N LEU A 195 -0.36 -0.05 14.58
CA LEU A 195 0.20 1.27 14.28
C LEU A 195 0.37 2.14 15.53
N ALA A 196 -0.41 1.89 16.58
CA ALA A 196 -0.35 2.57 17.86
C ALA A 196 0.38 1.76 18.95
N SER A 197 1.14 0.73 18.59
CA SER A 197 1.89 -0.08 19.56
C SER A 197 3.06 0.70 20.16
N ASN A 198 3.42 0.42 21.41
CA ASN A 198 4.58 1.08 22.05
C ASN A 198 5.87 0.76 21.29
N GLU A 199 6.05 -0.50 20.93
CA GLU A 199 7.23 -1.02 20.25
C GLU A 199 7.47 -0.31 18.92
N LEU A 200 6.40 0.07 18.21
CA LEU A 200 6.50 0.84 16.99
C LEU A 200 6.75 2.32 17.26
N LEU A 201 5.97 2.94 18.15
CA LEU A 201 6.00 4.39 18.36
C LEU A 201 7.25 4.87 19.09
N GLU A 202 7.81 4.08 20.00
CA GLU A 202 9.10 4.36 20.65
C GLU A 202 10.23 4.46 19.61
N ARG A 203 10.15 3.71 18.50
CA ARG A 203 11.09 3.82 17.39
C ARG A 203 10.85 5.07 16.54
N CYS A 204 9.61 5.54 16.49
CA CYS A 204 9.22 6.77 15.80
C CYS A 204 9.49 8.05 16.63
N ILE A 205 9.80 7.92 17.93
CA ILE A 205 9.92 9.05 18.88
C ILE A 205 10.95 10.10 18.45
N ARG A 206 12.03 9.66 17.79
CA ARG A 206 13.10 10.55 17.32
C ARG A 206 12.74 11.29 16.03
N CYS A 207 11.66 10.89 15.35
CA CYS A 207 11.26 11.34 14.02
C CYS A 207 12.45 11.39 13.04
N GLY A 208 13.36 10.42 13.14
CA GLY A 208 14.47 10.30 12.21
C GLY A 208 13.90 10.04 10.81
N THR A 209 14.40 10.75 9.81
CA THR A 209 14.13 10.39 8.42
C THR A 209 14.70 8.98 8.21
N GLN A 210 13.89 8.05 7.71
CA GLN A 210 14.44 6.82 7.17
C GLN A 210 15.20 7.21 5.92
N ASN A 211 16.52 7.37 6.00
CA ASN A 211 17.37 7.26 4.83
C ASN A 211 18.74 6.66 5.14
N ALA A 212 18.70 5.41 5.59
CA ALA A 212 19.82 4.47 5.40
C ALA A 212 19.56 3.48 4.23
N ASN A 213 18.29 3.26 3.84
CA ASN A 213 17.94 2.35 2.75
C ASN A 213 18.02 3.04 1.38
N GLU A 214 17.61 4.32 1.24
CA GLU A 214 17.89 5.05 -0.02
C GLU A 214 19.38 5.36 -0.19
N SER A 215 20.15 5.56 0.89
CA SER A 215 21.59 5.77 0.75
C SER A 215 22.31 4.50 0.29
N LEU A 216 21.89 3.31 0.77
CA LEU A 216 22.44 2.05 0.31
C LEU A 216 22.06 1.76 -1.15
N HIS A 217 20.79 1.95 -1.53
CA HIS A 217 20.39 1.83 -2.94
C HIS A 217 21.11 2.86 -3.82
N SER A 218 21.21 4.12 -3.42
CA SER A 218 21.93 5.16 -4.16
C SER A 218 23.42 4.82 -4.33
N MET A 219 24.08 4.28 -3.29
CA MET A 219 25.46 3.81 -3.35
C MET A 219 25.63 2.58 -4.25
N ILE A 220 24.67 1.65 -4.24
CA ILE A 220 24.66 0.48 -5.14
C ILE A 220 24.48 0.92 -6.59
N TRP A 221 23.57 1.85 -6.88
CA TRP A 221 23.34 2.36 -8.23
C TRP A 221 24.50 3.22 -8.75
N ALA A 222 25.24 3.91 -7.87
CA ALA A 222 26.47 4.61 -8.22
C ALA A 222 27.64 3.66 -8.54
N LYS A 223 27.64 2.46 -7.94
CA LYS A 223 28.67 1.42 -8.16
C LYS A 223 28.32 0.48 -9.33
N CYS A 224 27.04 0.23 -9.58
CA CYS A 224 26.51 -0.58 -10.68
C CYS A 224 25.38 0.19 -11.41
N PRO A 225 25.72 1.07 -12.36
CA PRO A 225 24.73 1.85 -13.11
C PRO A 225 23.84 0.93 -13.95
N LYS A 226 22.52 1.19 -13.94
CA LYS A 226 21.51 0.42 -14.70
C LYS A 226 21.73 0.40 -16.21
N GLU A 227 22.54 1.32 -16.72
CA GLU A 227 22.66 1.60 -18.15
C GLU A 227 24.01 1.16 -18.74
N ILE A 228 24.96 0.68 -17.92
CA ILE A 228 26.27 0.24 -18.39
C ILE A 228 26.60 -1.12 -17.78
N PHE A 229 26.32 -2.18 -18.55
CA PHE A 229 26.89 -3.49 -18.32
C PHE A 229 28.29 -3.51 -18.95
N LYS A 230 29.35 -3.59 -18.14
CA LYS A 230 30.69 -3.98 -18.61
C LYS A 230 30.84 -5.50 -18.52
#